data_AF-A0A564Y164-F1
#
_entry.id   AF-A0A564Y164-F1
#
_cell.length_a   1.000
_cell.length_b   1.000
_cell.length_c   1.000
_cell.angle_alpha   90.00
_cell.angle_beta   90.00
_cell.angle_gamma   90.00
#
_symmetry.space_group_name_H-M   'P 1'
#
loop_
_entity.id
_entity.type
_entity.pdbx_description
1 polymer ?
#
loop_
_entity_poly.entity_id
_entity_poly.type
_entity_poly.pdbx_seq_one_letter_code
_entity_poly.pdbx_strand_id
1 'polypeptide(L)'
;LVPIVPLDLGDDCFDYIPTGILERLRTSERLRGLLANRHLRDYLTELDSSRQPSRAIERAMQEPLFIEFADECLRLINPDNQTQSLESS
;
A
#
# COMPACT_ATOMS: atom_id res chain seq x y z
N LEU A 1 -20.50 -7.44 5.49
CA LEU A 1 -19.99 -6.70 4.31
C LEU A 1 -19.58 -5.33 4.78
N VAL A 2 -18.29 -4.99 4.73
CA VAL A 2 -17.86 -3.62 4.99
C VAL A 2 -18.38 -2.76 3.83
N PRO A 3 -19.18 -1.72 4.07
CA PRO A 3 -19.65 -0.87 2.99
C PRO A 3 -18.43 -0.15 2.39
N ILE A 4 -18.26 -0.28 1.08
CA ILE A 4 -17.33 0.55 0.30
C ILE A 4 -17.93 1.96 0.36
N VAL A 5 -17.47 2.74 1.34
CA VAL A 5 -17.94 4.12 1.52
C VAL A 5 -17.49 4.93 0.31
N PRO A 6 -18.37 5.67 -0.38
CA PRO A 6 -17.94 6.63 -1.38
C PRO A 6 -17.16 7.71 -0.64
N LEU A 7 -15.84 7.74 -0.81
CA LEU A 7 -14.97 8.76 -0.27
C LEU A 7 -15.20 10.04 -1.07
N ASP A 8 -16.22 10.81 -0.69
CA ASP A 8 -16.37 12.21 -1.11
C ASP A 8 -15.40 13.05 -0.25
N LEU A 9 -14.12 12.93 -0.57
CA LEU A 9 -13.05 13.72 0.01
C LEU A 9 -12.88 14.92 -0.93
N GLY A 10 -13.30 16.11 -0.48
CA GLY A 10 -13.25 17.35 -1.26
C GLY A 10 -11.89 17.63 -1.91
N ASP A 11 -11.88 18.57 -2.85
CA ASP A 11 -10.85 18.89 -3.86
C ASP A 11 -9.36 19.03 -3.41
N ASP A 12 -9.04 18.85 -2.13
CA ASP A 12 -7.68 18.85 -1.53
C ASP A 12 -7.19 17.40 -1.22
N CYS A 13 -7.56 16.44 -2.08
CA CYS A 13 -7.46 14.98 -1.83
C CYS A 13 -6.26 14.29 -2.52
N PHE A 14 -5.19 15.03 -2.87
CA PHE A 14 -4.04 14.50 -3.62
C PHE A 14 -3.32 13.31 -2.97
N ASP A 15 -3.48 13.13 -1.65
CA ASP A 15 -2.90 12.01 -0.91
C ASP A 15 -3.66 10.67 -1.08
N TYR A 16 -4.80 10.67 -1.76
CA TYR A 16 -5.62 9.46 -1.94
C TYR A 16 -5.44 8.84 -3.32
N ILE A 17 -5.40 7.51 -3.35
CA ILE A 17 -5.30 6.75 -4.60
C ILE A 17 -6.71 6.42 -5.12
N PRO A 18 -7.08 6.83 -6.35
CA PRO A 18 -8.36 6.48 -6.96
C PRO A 18 -8.58 4.97 -7.04
N THR A 19 -9.81 4.51 -6.82
CA THR A 19 -10.16 3.07 -6.84
C THR A 19 -9.80 2.39 -8.16
N GLY A 20 -9.92 3.10 -9.29
CA GLY A 20 -9.51 2.57 -10.60
C GLY A 20 -8.02 2.22 -10.68
N ILE A 21 -7.16 2.94 -9.93
CA ILE A 21 -5.74 2.61 -9.80
C ILE A 21 -5.55 1.45 -8.83
N LEU A 22 -6.27 1.43 -7.71
CA LEU A 22 -6.21 0.34 -6.72
C LEU A 22 -6.61 -1.03 -7.31
N GLU A 23 -7.51 -1.08 -8.29
CA GLU A 23 -7.88 -2.32 -8.98
C GLU A 23 -6.68 -3.02 -9.65
N ARG A 24 -5.60 -2.29 -9.97
CA ARG A 24 -4.36 -2.84 -10.52
C ARG A 24 -3.62 -3.73 -9.51
N LEU A 25 -3.83 -3.52 -8.22
CA LEU A 25 -3.25 -4.36 -7.17
C LEU A 25 -3.75 -5.82 -7.27
N ARG A 26 -5.03 -6.00 -7.66
CA ARG A 26 -5.65 -7.34 -7.78
C ARG A 26 -4.96 -8.22 -8.82
N THR A 27 -4.36 -7.63 -9.86
CA THR A 27 -3.77 -8.39 -10.97
C THR A 27 -2.36 -8.91 -10.68
N SER A 28 -1.68 -8.43 -9.62
CA SER A 28 -0.32 -8.89 -9.30
C SER A 28 -0.32 -10.22 -8.55
N GLU A 29 0.23 -11.26 -9.18
CA GLU A 29 0.46 -12.55 -8.52
C GLU A 29 1.47 -12.44 -7.38
N ARG A 30 2.48 -11.57 -7.52
CA ARG A 30 3.47 -11.31 -6.47
C ARG A 30 2.81 -10.69 -5.24
N LEU A 31 1.97 -9.68 -5.43
CA LEU A 31 1.23 -9.06 -4.33
C LEU A 31 0.31 -10.08 -3.64
N ARG A 32 -0.37 -10.95 -4.41
CA ARG A 32 -1.18 -12.05 -3.87
C ARG A 32 -0.33 -13.05 -3.07
N GLY A 33 0.87 -13.36 -3.52
CA GLY A 33 1.83 -14.20 -2.81
C GLY A 33 2.26 -13.60 -1.47
N LEU A 34 2.55 -12.31 -1.44
CA LEU A 34 2.87 -11.57 -0.21
C LEU A 34 1.68 -11.62 0.77
N LEU A 35 0.46 -11.36 0.28
CA LEU A 35 -0.78 -11.41 1.09
C LEU A 35 -1.17 -12.81 1.58
N ALA A 36 -0.62 -13.88 0.98
CA ALA A 36 -0.80 -15.22 1.52
C ALA A 36 -0.12 -15.38 2.89
N ASN A 37 0.91 -14.58 3.18
CA ASN A 37 1.58 -14.58 4.46
C ASN A 37 0.65 -14.02 5.56
N ARG A 38 0.41 -14.83 6.60
CA ARG A 38 -0.41 -14.45 7.75
C ARG A 38 0.16 -13.22 8.47
N HIS A 39 1.47 -13.17 8.68
CA HIS A 39 2.10 -12.08 9.43
C HIS A 39 1.86 -10.74 8.74
N LEU A 40 2.00 -10.68 7.41
CA LEU A 40 1.69 -9.47 6.66
C LEU A 40 0.24 -9.03 6.84
N ARG A 41 -0.72 -9.97 6.78
CA ARG A 41 -2.14 -9.64 6.99
C ARG A 41 -2.42 -9.15 8.41
N ASP A 42 -1.76 -9.72 9.40
CA ASP A 42 -1.87 -9.27 10.79
C ASP A 42 -1.31 -7.84 10.94
N TYR A 43 -0.16 -7.53 10.32
CA TYR A 43 0.39 -6.17 10.28
C TYR A 43 -0.57 -5.18 9.62
N LEU A 44 -1.13 -5.53 8.45
CA LEU A 44 -2.08 -4.66 7.75
C LEU A 44 -3.35 -4.43 8.56
N THR A 45 -3.81 -5.45 9.30
CA THR A 45 -4.97 -5.33 10.19
C THR A 45 -4.66 -4.46 11.41
N GLU A 46 -3.47 -4.60 12.01
CA GLU A 46 -3.02 -3.73 13.11
C GLU A 46 -2.92 -2.28 12.65
N LEU A 47 -2.35 -2.04 11.46
CA LEU A 47 -2.22 -0.71 10.86
C LEU A 47 -3.59 -0.05 10.64
N ASP A 48 -4.51 -0.77 9.99
CA ASP A 48 -5.87 -0.28 9.68
C ASP A 48 -6.67 0.05 10.95
N SER A 49 -6.49 -0.72 12.01
CA SER A 49 -7.17 -0.54 13.30
C SER A 49 -6.37 0.28 14.33
N SER A 50 -5.19 0.81 13.97
CA SER A 50 -4.27 1.45 14.92
C SER A 50 -4.80 2.78 15.41
N ARG A 51 -4.79 2.97 16.74
CA ARG A 51 -5.03 4.29 17.37
C ARG A 51 -3.86 5.25 17.21
N GLN A 52 -2.70 4.75 16.76
CA GLN A 52 -1.46 5.51 16.55
C GLN A 52 -0.85 5.12 15.19
N PRO A 53 -1.44 5.56 14.08
CA PRO A 53 -1.07 5.11 12.73
C PRO A 53 0.40 5.42 12.39
N SER A 54 0.92 6.58 12.79
CA SER A 54 2.31 6.98 12.55
C SER A 54 3.30 5.98 13.16
N ARG A 55 3.12 5.63 14.43
CA ARG A 55 3.99 4.67 15.14
C ARG A 55 3.83 3.24 14.65
N ALA A 56 2.63 2.88 14.22
CA ALA A 56 2.39 1.56 13.65
C ALA A 56 3.07 1.42 12.29
N ILE A 57 3.03 2.47 11.45
CA ILE A 57 3.79 2.54 10.20
C ILE A 57 5.29 2.51 10.45
N GLU A 58 5.82 3.29 11.40
CA GLU A 58 7.25 3.27 11.72
C GLU A 58 7.73 1.86 12.09
N ARG A 59 6.95 1.12 12.87
CA ARG A 59 7.23 -0.29 13.20
C ARG A 59 7.13 -1.19 11.98
N ALA A 60 6.08 -1.05 11.17
CA ALA A 60 5.89 -1.84 9.97
C ALA A 60 7.04 -1.62 8.96
N MET A 61 7.58 -0.40 8.85
CA MET A 61 8.72 -0.10 8.00
C MET A 61 10.04 -0.75 8.43
N GLN A 62 10.12 -1.36 9.63
CA GLN A 62 11.27 -2.17 10.04
C GLN A 62 11.16 -3.63 9.55
N GLU A 63 9.97 -4.05 9.12
CA GLU A 63 9.71 -5.43 8.72
C GLU A 63 9.96 -5.61 7.22
N PRO A 64 10.89 -6.48 6.80
CA PRO A 64 11.23 -6.64 5.38
C PRO A 64 10.02 -7.06 4.54
N LEU A 65 9.12 -7.85 5.12
CA LEU A 65 7.90 -8.30 4.46
C LEU A 65 6.93 -7.15 4.16
N PHE A 66 6.86 -6.16 5.04
CA PHE A 66 6.02 -4.98 4.81
C PHE A 66 6.66 -4.05 3.78
N ILE A 67 7.98 -3.90 3.80
CA ILE A 67 8.71 -3.14 2.78
C ILE A 67 8.47 -3.73 1.38
N GLU A 68 8.60 -5.06 1.22
CA GLU A 68 8.33 -5.71 -0.06
C GLU A 68 6.87 -5.53 -0.53
N PHE A 69 5.92 -5.55 0.41
CA PHE A 69 4.52 -5.26 0.11
C PHE A 69 4.30 -3.82 -0.35
N ALA A 70 4.89 -2.85 0.35
CA ALA A 70 4.78 -1.44 0.01
C ALA A 70 5.42 -1.14 -1.35
N ASP A 71 6.60 -1.70 -1.61
CA ASP A 71 7.31 -1.57 -2.89
C ASP A 71 6.47 -2.10 -4.06
N GLU A 72 5.90 -3.30 -3.91
CA GLU A 72 5.06 -3.90 -4.94
C GLU A 72 3.77 -3.08 -5.17
N CYS A 73 3.16 -2.54 -4.11
CA CYS A 73 2.02 -1.63 -4.24
C CYS A 73 2.39 -0.35 -5.01
N LEU A 74 3.49 0.30 -4.62
CA LEU A 74 3.97 1.55 -5.23
C LEU A 74 4.29 1.36 -6.72
N ARG A 75 4.93 0.24 -7.08
CA ARG A 75 5.20 -0.14 -8.46
C ARG A 75 3.93 -0.29 -9.29
N LEU A 76 2.89 -0.88 -8.72
CA LEU A 76 1.63 -1.12 -9.41
C LEU A 76 0.78 0.13 -9.55
N ILE A 77 0.80 1.04 -8.58
CA ILE A 77 0.03 2.30 -8.67
C ILE A 77 0.77 3.35 -9.49
N ASN A 78 2.10 3.34 -9.50
CA ASN A 78 2.94 4.27 -10.25
C ASN A 78 3.94 3.52 -11.16
N PRO A 79 3.51 3.10 -12.36
CA PRO A 79 4.35 2.31 -13.28
C PRO A 79 5.54 3.10 -13.83
N ASP A 80 5.45 4.43 -13.87
CA ASP A 80 6.49 5.32 -14.40
C ASP A 80 7.65 5.54 -13.41
N ASN A 81 7.46 5.23 -12.12
CA ASN A 81 8.48 5.34 -11.06
C ASN A 81 9.63 4.31 -11.19
N GLN A 82 9.61 3.42 -12.18
CA GLN A 82 10.68 2.46 -12.42
C GLN A 82 11.95 3.09 -13.04
N THR A 83 11.95 4.40 -13.33
CA THR A 83 12.99 5.05 -14.15
C THR A 83 13.86 6.09 -13.43
N GLN A 84 13.84 6.21 -12.10
CA GLN A 84 14.58 7.27 -11.40
C GLN A 84 15.80 6.84 -10.56
N SER A 85 16.32 5.62 -10.75
CA SER A 85 17.54 5.16 -10.05
C SER A 85 18.80 5.08 -10.92
N LEU A 86 18.83 5.72 -12.11
CA LEU A 86 20.02 5.78 -12.97
C LEU A 86 20.53 7.20 -13.28
N GLU A 87 19.94 8.25 -12.71
CA GLU A 87 20.46 9.62 -12.85
C GLU A 87 20.57 10.30 -11.48
N SER A 88 21.60 9.96 -10.72
CA SER A 88 22.24 10.85 -9.75
C SER A 88 23.61 10.29 -9.33
N SER A 89 24.65 10.93 -9.87
CA SER A 89 26.11 10.77 -9.66
C SER A 89 26.85 9.86 -10.63
#